data_AF-A0A183DWF3-F1
#
_entry.id   AF-A0A183DWF3-F1
#
_cell.length_a   1.000
_cell.length_b   1.000
_cell.length_c   1.000
_cell.angle_alpha   90.00
_cell.angle_beta   90.00
_cell.angle_gamma   90.00
#
_symmetry.space_group_name_H-M   'P 1'
#
loop_
_entity.id
_entity.type
_entity.pdbx_description
1 polymer ?
#
loop_
_entity_poly.entity_id
_entity_poly.type
_entity_poly.pdbx_seq_one_letter_code
_entity_poly.pdbx_strand_id
1 'polypeptide(L)'
;MYRIIGHNLLRQHGPLAIFDAVAAAGATRHLQYDCFADRHIGPSDIEKQLMLNYLGFKDLDFLTNTNVPEAIRLKRPLHLPPAIDEERMLRELKKLAERNKIFKSYIGMGYYDCIVPSVIRRNMLENAGWLTQYTPYQPEIAQGRLESLLNFQTMVRDLTGLEIANASLLDESTACAEAMTLAVRFTKRTKLLVDPLLHPQNIAVIETRARPLNIELENLKVTNPSFDSNVAGVILQYPNTEGNVLFLDDLVKSAHDNNVSFLPFFFSNF
;
A
#
# COMPACT_ATOMS: atom_id res chain seq x y z
N MET A 1 24.02 12.63 -54.19
CA MET A 1 24.77 11.78 -55.14
C MET A 1 24.04 10.45 -55.15
N TYR A 2 23.15 10.14 -56.10
CA TYR A 2 22.74 10.88 -57.31
C TYR A 2 21.54 11.85 -57.09
N ARG A 3 20.82 12.27 -58.15
CA ARG A 3 19.80 13.36 -58.18
C ARG A 3 18.95 13.30 -59.49
N ILE A 4 17.67 13.71 -59.45
CA ILE A 4 16.69 13.84 -60.59
C ILE A 4 16.40 12.46 -61.30
N ILE A 5 15.39 12.15 -62.15
CA ILE A 5 14.25 12.80 -62.89
C ILE A 5 13.09 11.76 -63.00
N GLY A 6 11.77 12.05 -63.07
CA GLY A 6 11.01 13.30 -62.83
C GLY A 6 10.11 13.81 -63.99
N HIS A 7 8.93 13.21 -64.28
CA HIS A 7 8.00 13.77 -65.30
C HIS A 7 6.49 13.45 -65.10
N ASN A 8 5.62 14.36 -65.56
CA ASN A 8 4.15 14.22 -65.65
C ASN A 8 3.70 13.72 -67.05
N LEU A 9 2.51 13.11 -67.12
CA LEU A 9 1.62 13.08 -68.29
C LEU A 9 0.14 12.95 -67.85
N LEU A 10 -0.82 13.31 -68.72
CA LEU A 10 -2.25 13.52 -68.41
C LEU A 10 -3.18 12.83 -69.44
N ARG A 11 -4.49 12.76 -69.11
CA ARG A 11 -5.67 12.40 -69.98
C ARG A 11 -5.93 10.88 -70.18
N GLN A 12 -7.15 10.36 -70.39
CA GLN A 12 -8.53 10.92 -70.32
C GLN A 12 -9.64 9.83 -70.18
N HIS A 13 -10.81 10.20 -69.63
CA HIS A 13 -12.19 9.66 -69.79
C HIS A 13 -12.52 8.14 -69.94
N GLY A 14 -12.98 7.51 -68.83
CA GLY A 14 -14.17 6.63 -68.72
C GLY A 14 -14.27 5.29 -69.49
N PRO A 15 -15.37 4.51 -69.34
CA PRO A 15 -16.54 4.67 -68.46
C PRO A 15 -16.61 3.61 -67.32
N LEU A 16 -17.80 3.39 -66.74
CA LEU A 16 -18.09 2.55 -65.58
C LEU A 16 -18.21 1.03 -65.86
N ALA A 17 -18.15 0.27 -64.75
CA ALA A 17 -18.74 -1.06 -64.48
C ALA A 17 -17.89 -2.34 -64.68
N ILE A 18 -18.25 -3.35 -63.86
CA ILE A 18 -17.76 -4.74 -63.85
C ILE A 18 -16.27 -4.91 -63.46
N PHE A 19 -15.96 -4.70 -62.17
CA PHE A 19 -14.89 -5.45 -61.47
C PHE A 19 -15.07 -5.47 -59.94
N ASP A 20 -16.30 -5.72 -59.49
CA ASP A 20 -16.53 -6.19 -58.12
C ASP A 20 -16.05 -7.64 -57.97
N ALA A 21 -15.69 -8.02 -56.73
CA ALA A 21 -15.41 -9.39 -56.30
C ALA A 21 -14.18 -10.14 -56.89
N VAL A 22 -12.97 -9.56 -56.79
CA VAL A 22 -11.77 -10.34 -56.36
C VAL A 22 -10.87 -9.51 -55.42
N ALA A 23 -11.40 -9.13 -54.25
CA ALA A 23 -10.57 -8.70 -53.12
C ALA A 23 -10.21 -9.94 -52.27
N ALA A 24 -9.25 -10.73 -52.76
CA ALA A 24 -9.03 -12.09 -52.26
C ALA A 24 -8.51 -12.14 -50.82
N ALA A 25 -9.37 -12.56 -49.89
CA ALA A 25 -9.10 -13.48 -48.78
C ALA A 25 -7.74 -13.36 -48.05
N GLY A 26 -7.27 -12.14 -47.81
CA GLY A 26 -6.14 -11.83 -46.94
C GLY A 26 -6.51 -12.06 -45.48
N ALA A 27 -6.76 -13.31 -45.10
CA ALA A 27 -7.14 -13.72 -43.76
C ALA A 27 -5.92 -13.63 -42.82
N THR A 28 -5.55 -12.40 -42.47
CA THR A 28 -4.73 -12.11 -41.30
C THR A 28 -5.44 -12.70 -40.09
N ARG A 29 -4.98 -13.88 -39.65
CA ARG A 29 -5.33 -14.41 -38.33
C ARG A 29 -4.86 -13.39 -37.30
N HIS A 30 -5.77 -12.54 -36.85
CA HIS A 30 -5.69 -11.98 -35.50
C HIS A 30 -5.78 -13.17 -34.55
N LEU A 31 -4.63 -13.78 -34.27
CA LEU A 31 -4.40 -14.50 -33.03
C LEU A 31 -4.84 -13.56 -31.93
N GLN A 32 -5.83 -13.98 -31.15
CA GLN A 32 -6.36 -13.19 -30.05
C GLN A 32 -5.30 -13.21 -28.96
N TYR A 33 -4.48 -12.15 -28.92
CA TYR A 33 -3.31 -12.06 -28.06
C TYR A 33 -3.73 -12.13 -26.58
N ASP A 34 -3.21 -13.15 -25.90
CA ASP A 34 -3.02 -13.22 -24.45
C ASP A 34 -4.19 -12.71 -23.58
N CYS A 35 -5.19 -13.57 -23.38
CA CYS A 35 -6.20 -13.37 -22.37
C CYS A 35 -5.58 -13.54 -20.97
N PHE A 36 -5.35 -12.44 -20.25
CA PHE A 36 -4.79 -12.47 -18.90
C PHE A 36 -5.60 -13.36 -17.92
N ALA A 37 -6.91 -13.48 -18.12
CA ALA A 37 -7.75 -14.36 -17.30
C ALA A 37 -7.32 -15.84 -17.40
N ASP A 38 -6.82 -16.28 -18.55
CA ASP A 38 -6.38 -17.66 -18.78
C ASP A 38 -5.01 -17.94 -18.14
N ARG A 39 -4.24 -16.90 -17.80
CA ARG A 39 -3.02 -16.98 -16.98
C ARG A 39 -3.30 -16.80 -15.48
N HIS A 40 -4.45 -16.25 -15.10
CA HIS A 40 -4.84 -15.98 -13.72
C HIS A 40 -5.71 -17.10 -13.12
N ILE A 41 -6.60 -17.70 -13.92
CA ILE A 41 -7.50 -18.78 -13.52
C ILE A 41 -6.78 -20.11 -13.75
N GLY A 42 -6.33 -20.75 -12.67
CA GLY A 42 -5.57 -22.00 -12.72
C GLY A 42 -6.27 -23.16 -13.45
N PRO A 43 -7.55 -23.50 -13.16
CA PRO A 43 -8.24 -24.58 -13.83
C PRO A 43 -8.55 -24.27 -15.31
N SER A 44 -8.12 -25.14 -16.21
CA SER A 44 -8.54 -25.17 -17.61
C SER A 44 -10.01 -25.57 -17.76
N ASP A 45 -10.61 -25.40 -18.95
CA ASP A 45 -12.02 -25.78 -19.17
C ASP A 45 -12.30 -27.27 -18.98
N ILE A 46 -11.30 -28.14 -19.24
CA ILE A 46 -11.39 -29.58 -18.97
C ILE A 46 -11.45 -29.83 -17.46
N GLU A 47 -10.60 -29.16 -16.68
CA GLU A 47 -10.58 -29.29 -15.22
C GLU A 47 -11.84 -28.69 -14.58
N LYS A 48 -12.33 -27.54 -15.08
CA LYS A 48 -13.64 -26.97 -14.69
C LYS A 48 -14.75 -27.99 -14.88
N GLN A 49 -14.82 -28.68 -16.03
CA GLN A 49 -15.86 -29.68 -16.28
C GLN A 49 -15.70 -30.92 -15.40
N LEU A 50 -14.47 -31.39 -15.13
CA LEU A 50 -14.22 -32.50 -14.21
C LEU A 50 -14.68 -32.15 -12.78
N MET A 51 -14.38 -30.93 -12.30
CA MET A 51 -14.83 -30.43 -11.00
C MET A 51 -16.35 -30.28 -10.93
N LEU A 52 -16.98 -29.72 -11.97
CA LEU A 52 -18.44 -29.59 -12.07
C LEU A 52 -19.14 -30.95 -12.04
N ASN A 53 -18.65 -31.91 -12.83
CA ASN A 53 -19.16 -33.28 -12.88
C ASN A 53 -19.05 -33.97 -11.51
N TYR A 54 -17.94 -33.81 -10.80
CA TYR A 54 -17.75 -34.35 -9.44
C TYR A 54 -18.75 -33.74 -8.43
N LEU A 55 -19.05 -32.45 -8.55
CA LEU A 55 -20.02 -31.75 -7.71
C LEU A 55 -21.49 -31.97 -8.15
N GLY A 56 -21.74 -32.63 -9.28
CA GLY A 56 -23.08 -32.87 -9.82
C GLY A 56 -23.71 -31.69 -10.57
N PHE A 57 -22.93 -30.67 -10.95
CA PHE A 57 -23.40 -29.49 -11.69
C PHE A 57 -23.05 -29.60 -13.18
N LYS A 58 -23.93 -29.08 -14.05
CA LYS A 58 -23.71 -29.09 -15.51
C LYS A 58 -22.71 -28.02 -15.99
N ASP A 59 -22.81 -26.81 -15.43
CA ASP A 59 -22.04 -25.61 -15.79
C ASP A 59 -21.92 -24.64 -14.61
N LEU A 60 -21.00 -23.68 -14.73
CA LEU A 60 -20.76 -22.64 -13.71
C LEU A 60 -21.96 -21.73 -13.47
N ASP A 61 -22.81 -21.52 -14.49
CA ASP A 61 -24.05 -20.76 -14.34
C ASP A 61 -25.02 -21.49 -13.41
N PHE A 62 -25.25 -22.80 -13.60
CA PHE A 62 -26.13 -23.57 -12.73
C PHE A 62 -25.62 -23.59 -11.28
N LEU A 63 -24.31 -23.80 -11.07
CA LEU A 63 -23.67 -23.68 -9.74
C LEU A 63 -23.91 -22.30 -9.12
N THR A 64 -23.67 -21.22 -9.86
CA THR A 64 -23.89 -19.84 -9.39
C THR A 64 -25.37 -19.57 -9.09
N ASN A 65 -26.28 -20.06 -9.94
CA ASN A 65 -27.73 -19.90 -9.78
C ASN A 65 -28.27 -20.62 -8.54
N THR A 66 -27.69 -21.77 -8.18
CA THR A 66 -28.09 -22.54 -6.99
C THR A 66 -27.53 -21.95 -5.70
N ASN A 67 -26.29 -21.42 -5.72
CA ASN A 67 -25.58 -21.01 -4.51
C ASN A 67 -25.66 -19.51 -4.18
N VAL A 68 -26.01 -18.63 -5.13
CA VAL A 68 -26.15 -17.18 -4.90
C VAL A 68 -27.65 -16.80 -4.85
N PRO A 69 -28.19 -16.38 -3.68
CA PRO A 69 -29.60 -16.02 -3.55
C PRO A 69 -30.02 -14.89 -4.49
N GLU A 70 -31.12 -15.08 -5.24
CA GLU A 70 -31.54 -14.15 -6.29
C GLU A 70 -31.80 -12.72 -5.78
N ALA A 71 -32.24 -12.59 -4.53
CA ALA A 71 -32.53 -11.30 -3.87
C ALA A 71 -31.31 -10.37 -3.75
N ILE A 72 -30.08 -10.91 -3.73
CA ILE A 72 -28.83 -10.14 -3.67
C ILE A 72 -28.00 -10.22 -4.96
N ARG A 73 -28.48 -10.96 -5.97
CA ARG A 73 -27.74 -11.17 -7.22
C ARG A 73 -27.78 -9.92 -8.11
N LEU A 74 -26.63 -9.49 -8.60
CA LEU A 74 -26.54 -8.41 -9.58
C LEU A 74 -27.17 -8.85 -10.91
N LYS A 75 -28.33 -8.29 -11.26
CA LYS A 75 -29.11 -8.65 -12.46
C LYS A 75 -28.61 -8.01 -13.77
N ARG A 76 -27.34 -7.61 -13.82
CA ARG A 76 -26.67 -7.00 -14.98
C ARG A 76 -25.15 -7.25 -14.94
N PRO A 77 -24.42 -7.14 -16.07
CA PRO A 77 -22.97 -7.07 -16.05
C PRO A 77 -22.42 -5.90 -15.21
N LEU A 78 -21.17 -6.02 -14.77
CA LEU A 78 -20.40 -4.90 -14.25
C LEU A 78 -20.18 -3.87 -15.36
N HIS A 79 -20.31 -2.58 -15.05
CA HIS A 79 -20.05 -1.51 -16.00
C HIS A 79 -18.57 -1.11 -15.87
N LEU A 80 -17.72 -1.83 -16.61
CA LEU A 80 -16.27 -1.66 -16.64
C LEU A 80 -15.80 -1.51 -18.09
N PRO A 81 -14.61 -0.94 -18.34
CA PRO A 81 -13.96 -1.01 -19.64
C PRO A 81 -13.79 -2.47 -20.11
N PRO A 82 -13.73 -2.73 -21.42
CA PRO A 82 -13.38 -4.06 -21.93
C PRO A 82 -11.98 -4.46 -21.45
N ALA A 83 -11.76 -5.76 -21.24
CA ALA A 83 -10.46 -6.30 -20.88
C ALA A 83 -9.40 -5.98 -21.96
N ILE A 84 -8.15 -5.83 -21.51
CA ILE A 84 -6.98 -5.55 -22.33
C ILE A 84 -5.85 -6.53 -21.97
N ASP A 85 -4.96 -6.76 -22.94
CA ASP A 85 -3.74 -7.56 -22.77
C ASP A 85 -2.75 -6.91 -21.79
N GLU A 86 -1.84 -7.71 -21.22
CA GLU A 86 -0.85 -7.23 -20.24
C GLU A 86 0.09 -6.16 -20.84
N GLU A 87 0.52 -6.32 -22.08
CA GLU A 87 1.41 -5.35 -22.75
C GLU A 87 0.71 -3.98 -22.90
N ARG A 88 -0.58 -3.98 -23.26
CA ARG A 88 -1.40 -2.77 -23.36
C ARG A 88 -1.67 -2.16 -21.99
N MET A 89 -1.99 -2.97 -20.98
CA MET A 89 -2.17 -2.53 -19.60
C MET A 89 -0.91 -1.81 -19.09
N LEU A 90 0.27 -2.40 -19.26
CA LEU A 90 1.54 -1.78 -18.86
C LEU A 90 1.83 -0.47 -19.62
N ARG A 91 1.51 -0.42 -20.93
CA ARG A 91 1.64 0.82 -21.73
C ARG A 91 0.68 1.93 -21.30
N GLU A 92 -0.56 1.59 -20.93
CA GLU A 92 -1.55 2.56 -20.46
C GLU A 92 -1.23 3.05 -19.04
N LEU A 93 -0.84 2.16 -18.12
CA LEU A 93 -0.35 2.55 -16.79
C LEU A 93 0.91 3.41 -16.87
N LYS A 94 1.86 3.11 -17.78
CA LYS A 94 3.06 3.93 -17.96
C LYS A 94 2.72 5.36 -18.37
N LYS A 95 1.81 5.55 -19.33
CA LYS A 95 1.32 6.89 -19.74
C LYS A 95 0.62 7.65 -18.61
N LEU A 96 0.00 6.95 -17.66
CA LEU A 96 -0.56 7.57 -16.47
C LEU A 96 0.54 7.96 -15.48
N ALA A 97 1.52 7.09 -15.25
CA ALA A 97 2.67 7.38 -14.37
C ALA A 97 3.56 8.52 -14.90
N GLU A 98 3.71 8.66 -16.21
CA GLU A 98 4.43 9.76 -16.88
C GLU A 98 3.80 11.16 -16.64
N ARG A 99 2.59 11.23 -16.06
CA ARG A 99 1.96 12.49 -15.61
C ARG A 99 2.46 12.95 -14.24
N ASN A 100 3.06 12.05 -13.45
CA ASN A 100 3.62 12.37 -12.14
C ASN A 100 4.98 13.07 -12.32
N LYS A 101 5.27 14.06 -11.46
CA LYS A 101 6.53 14.79 -11.48
C LYS A 101 7.38 14.38 -10.28
N ILE A 102 8.51 13.75 -10.55
CA ILE A 102 9.49 13.37 -9.51
C ILE A 102 10.30 14.63 -9.17
N PHE A 103 10.09 15.17 -7.97
CA PHE A 103 10.84 16.30 -7.42
C PHE A 103 11.82 15.82 -6.34
N LYS A 104 12.87 16.61 -6.09
CA LYS A 104 13.66 16.50 -4.85
C LYS A 104 12.85 17.13 -3.72
N SER A 105 12.11 16.31 -2.98
CA SER A 105 11.13 16.76 -1.99
C SER A 105 11.74 16.89 -0.60
N TYR A 106 12.16 18.10 -0.23
CA TYR A 106 12.65 18.43 1.11
C TYR A 106 11.52 18.87 2.06
N ILE A 107 10.37 18.19 1.99
CA ILE A 107 9.19 18.48 2.82
C ILE A 107 9.35 17.87 4.23
N GLY A 108 9.97 16.69 4.33
CA GLY A 108 10.07 15.95 5.60
C GLY A 108 8.71 15.47 6.06
N MET A 109 8.26 15.93 7.23
CA MET A 109 6.96 15.57 7.81
C MET A 109 6.74 14.04 7.90
N GLY A 110 7.78 13.29 8.25
CA GLY A 110 7.78 11.83 8.36
C GLY A 110 8.16 11.08 7.08
N TYR A 111 8.31 11.76 5.95
CA TYR A 111 8.68 11.16 4.67
C TYR A 111 9.98 11.74 4.12
N TYR A 112 11.01 10.89 4.05
CA TYR A 112 12.38 11.25 3.65
C TYR A 112 12.84 10.33 2.51
N ASP A 113 13.43 10.89 1.46
CA ASP A 113 13.91 10.13 0.30
C ASP A 113 15.20 9.36 0.64
N CYS A 114 15.32 8.11 0.20
CA CYS A 114 16.42 7.23 0.60
C CYS A 114 16.90 6.31 -0.56
N ILE A 115 18.18 5.96 -0.52
CA ILE A 115 18.78 5.08 -1.54
C ILE A 115 18.49 3.62 -1.18
N VAL A 116 17.32 3.13 -1.59
CA VAL A 116 16.94 1.70 -1.45
C VAL A 116 18.00 0.84 -2.17
N PRO A 117 18.76 -0.03 -1.46
CA PRO A 117 19.85 -0.77 -2.07
C PRO A 117 19.36 -1.71 -3.18
N SER A 118 19.96 -1.62 -4.37
CA SER A 118 19.54 -2.39 -5.55
C SER A 118 19.47 -3.90 -5.32
N VAL A 119 20.32 -4.44 -4.43
CA VAL A 119 20.32 -5.86 -4.03
C VAL A 119 19.06 -6.24 -3.24
N ILE A 120 18.57 -5.36 -2.35
CA ILE A 120 17.32 -5.56 -1.60
C ILE A 120 16.15 -5.41 -2.55
N ARG A 121 16.14 -4.32 -3.35
CA ARG A 121 15.05 -4.09 -4.32
C ARG A 121 14.88 -5.27 -5.27
N ARG A 122 15.97 -5.78 -5.85
CA ARG A 122 15.90 -6.87 -6.83
C ARG A 122 15.58 -8.23 -6.23
N ASN A 123 16.17 -8.59 -5.09
CA ASN A 123 16.10 -9.96 -4.57
C ASN A 123 15.02 -10.17 -3.50
N MET A 124 14.41 -9.08 -3.00
CA MET A 124 13.32 -9.12 -2.02
C MET A 124 12.05 -8.44 -2.57
N LEU A 125 12.09 -7.15 -2.91
CA LEU A 125 10.89 -6.40 -3.34
C LEU A 125 10.41 -6.74 -4.76
N GLU A 126 11.32 -7.12 -5.66
CA GLU A 126 10.98 -7.59 -7.02
C GLU A 126 10.86 -9.13 -7.09
N ASN A 127 10.79 -9.82 -5.94
CA ASN A 127 10.87 -11.28 -5.85
C ASN A 127 9.60 -11.92 -5.25
N ALA A 128 8.89 -12.70 -6.07
CA ALA A 128 7.72 -13.46 -5.63
C ALA A 128 8.01 -14.42 -4.46
N GLY A 129 9.23 -14.94 -4.35
CA GLY A 129 9.69 -15.77 -3.24
C GLY A 129 9.78 -15.08 -1.86
N TRP A 130 9.57 -13.76 -1.79
CA TRP A 130 9.40 -13.01 -0.55
C TRP A 130 8.00 -12.38 -0.38
N LEU A 131 7.27 -12.17 -1.47
CA LEU A 131 6.01 -11.40 -1.49
C LEU A 131 4.73 -12.25 -1.59
N THR A 132 4.83 -13.54 -1.95
CA THR A 132 3.63 -14.38 -2.17
C THR A 132 3.17 -15.13 -0.92
N GLN A 133 4.01 -15.24 0.10
CA GLN A 133 3.68 -15.92 1.34
C GLN A 133 2.95 -14.99 2.31
N TYR A 134 1.94 -15.52 3.01
CA TYR A 134 1.19 -14.78 4.02
C TYR A 134 1.82 -14.89 5.43
N THR A 135 1.10 -14.41 6.44
CA THR A 135 1.44 -14.48 7.87
C THR A 135 2.07 -15.83 8.28
N PRO A 136 3.15 -15.85 9.09
CA PRO A 136 3.89 -17.07 9.43
C PRO A 136 3.18 -17.95 10.49
N TYR A 137 1.96 -18.41 10.19
CA TYR A 137 1.18 -19.33 11.04
C TYR A 137 1.78 -20.75 11.14
N GLN A 138 2.73 -21.10 10.28
CA GLN A 138 3.45 -22.38 10.26
C GLN A 138 4.95 -22.05 10.33
N PRO A 139 5.53 -21.95 11.55
CA PRO A 139 6.86 -21.37 11.75
C PRO A 139 7.97 -22.19 11.09
N GLU A 140 7.83 -23.52 11.01
CA GLU A 140 8.80 -24.46 10.44
C GLU A 140 9.13 -24.15 8.98
N ILE A 141 8.11 -23.75 8.21
CA ILE A 141 8.20 -23.34 6.80
C ILE A 141 8.26 -21.80 6.64
N ALA A 142 8.58 -21.07 7.71
CA ALA A 142 8.61 -19.61 7.73
C ALA A 142 9.88 -19.00 8.34
N GLN A 143 10.84 -19.80 8.80
CA GLN A 143 12.03 -19.35 9.54
C GLN A 143 12.73 -18.15 8.89
N GLY A 144 13.03 -18.16 7.58
CA GLY A 144 13.73 -17.05 6.92
C GLY A 144 13.03 -15.67 7.01
N ARG A 145 11.69 -15.62 7.06
CA ARG A 145 10.96 -14.35 7.29
C ARG A 145 10.76 -14.04 8.77
N LEU A 146 10.68 -15.06 9.63
CA LEU A 146 10.67 -14.87 11.08
C LEU A 146 12.00 -14.31 11.59
N GLU A 147 13.13 -14.81 11.08
CA GLU A 147 14.47 -14.30 11.35
C GLU A 147 14.61 -12.85 10.86
N SER A 148 14.15 -12.53 9.65
CA SER A 148 14.16 -11.15 9.15
C SER A 148 13.29 -10.20 9.99
N LEU A 149 12.19 -10.67 10.58
CA LEU A 149 11.37 -9.88 11.52
C LEU A 149 12.02 -9.76 12.89
N LEU A 150 12.73 -10.79 13.37
CA LEU A 150 13.51 -10.73 14.60
C LEU A 150 14.69 -9.74 14.47
N ASN A 151 15.32 -9.69 13.29
CA ASN A 151 16.34 -8.69 12.95
C ASN A 151 15.76 -7.26 12.94
N PHE A 152 14.56 -7.06 12.40
CA PHE A 152 13.83 -5.78 12.50
C PHE A 152 13.53 -5.41 13.97
N GLN A 153 13.00 -6.34 14.76
CA GLN A 153 12.73 -6.11 16.19
C GLN A 153 14.00 -5.76 16.96
N THR A 154 15.13 -6.41 16.64
CA THR A 154 16.43 -6.16 17.28
C THR A 154 16.96 -4.78 16.90
N MET A 155 16.96 -4.43 15.61
CA MET A 155 17.31 -3.09 15.12
C MET A 155 16.49 -1.98 15.79
N VAL A 156 15.18 -2.16 15.95
CA VAL A 156 14.31 -1.17 16.61
C VAL A 156 14.66 -1.05 18.10
N ARG A 157 14.93 -2.15 18.81
CA ARG A 157 15.35 -2.13 20.22
C ARG A 157 16.69 -1.42 20.40
N ASP A 158 17.68 -1.76 19.56
CA ASP A 158 19.02 -1.20 19.63
C ASP A 158 19.04 0.31 19.31
N LEU A 159 18.21 0.78 18.37
CA LEU A 159 18.07 2.21 18.03
C LEU A 159 17.26 3.02 19.04
N THR A 160 16.30 2.42 19.75
CA THR A 160 15.43 3.12 20.71
C THR A 160 15.86 2.96 22.17
N GLY A 161 16.74 2.01 22.47
CA GLY A 161 17.12 1.62 23.84
C GLY A 161 16.02 0.86 24.61
N LEU A 162 14.93 0.45 23.95
CA LEU A 162 13.77 -0.17 24.60
C LEU A 162 13.89 -1.71 24.67
N GLU A 163 13.37 -2.29 25.75
CA GLU A 163 13.49 -3.72 26.03
C GLU A 163 12.82 -4.64 24.99
N ILE A 164 11.74 -4.17 24.35
CA ILE A 164 10.90 -4.93 23.42
C ILE A 164 10.45 -4.09 22.22
N ALA A 165 10.28 -4.74 21.07
CA ALA A 165 9.68 -4.17 19.86
C ALA A 165 8.77 -5.22 19.20
N ASN A 166 7.77 -4.78 18.43
CA ASN A 166 6.89 -5.67 17.67
C ASN A 166 7.36 -5.85 16.21
N ALA A 167 6.71 -6.76 15.49
CA ALA A 167 6.98 -7.03 14.07
C ALA A 167 6.27 -6.02 13.14
N SER A 168 6.41 -4.71 13.43
CA SER A 168 5.83 -3.53 12.76
C SER A 168 4.35 -3.19 13.07
N LEU A 169 3.93 -2.01 12.61
CA LEU A 169 2.56 -1.47 12.56
C LEU A 169 2.32 -0.84 11.16
N LEU A 170 1.13 -0.31 10.91
CA LEU A 170 0.72 0.18 9.58
C LEU A 170 1.48 1.45 9.15
N ASP A 171 1.55 2.45 10.03
CA ASP A 171 2.23 3.73 9.82
C ASP A 171 2.55 4.39 11.18
N GLU A 172 3.28 5.50 11.16
CA GLU A 172 3.64 6.25 12.38
C GLU A 172 2.39 6.79 13.11
N SER A 173 1.45 7.38 12.37
CA SER A 173 0.27 8.06 12.93
C SER A 173 -0.64 7.08 13.70
N THR A 174 -0.78 5.85 13.21
CA THR A 174 -1.48 4.77 13.90
C THR A 174 -0.65 4.17 15.04
N ALA A 175 0.68 4.14 14.94
CA ALA A 175 1.54 3.78 16.07
C ALA A 175 1.40 4.76 17.25
N CYS A 176 1.31 6.07 16.99
CA CYS A 176 0.99 7.07 18.02
C CYS A 176 -0.37 6.81 18.69
N ALA A 177 -1.39 6.45 17.91
CA ALA A 177 -2.72 6.16 18.44
C ALA A 177 -2.80 4.84 19.23
N GLU A 178 -2.05 3.80 18.85
CA GLU A 178 -1.94 2.57 19.64
C GLU A 178 -1.12 2.81 20.93
N ALA A 179 -0.10 3.67 20.90
CA ALA A 179 0.67 4.06 22.09
C ALA A 179 -0.16 4.86 23.09
N MET A 180 -0.96 5.85 22.63
CA MET A 180 -2.02 6.49 23.42
C MET A 180 -2.93 5.45 24.08
N THR A 181 -3.42 4.50 23.27
CA THR A 181 -4.35 3.46 23.72
C THR A 181 -3.70 2.52 24.75
N LEU A 182 -2.40 2.24 24.62
CA LEU A 182 -1.61 1.46 25.57
C LEU A 182 -1.46 2.20 26.91
N ALA A 183 -1.09 3.49 26.91
CA ALA A 183 -0.95 4.28 28.14
C ALA A 183 -2.29 4.39 28.91
N VAL A 184 -3.39 4.65 28.21
CA VAL A 184 -4.75 4.69 28.79
C VAL A 184 -5.14 3.31 29.35
N ARG A 185 -4.89 2.22 28.61
CA ARG A 185 -5.18 0.86 29.07
C ARG A 185 -4.32 0.42 30.26
N PHE A 186 -3.08 0.90 30.37
CA PHE A 186 -2.17 0.60 31.47
C PHE A 186 -2.54 1.39 32.73
N THR A 187 -2.56 2.72 32.64
CA THR A 187 -2.78 3.63 33.79
C THR A 187 -4.23 3.73 34.26
N LYS A 188 -5.21 3.38 33.41
CA LYS A 188 -6.66 3.60 33.59
C LYS A 188 -7.09 5.08 33.64
N ARG A 189 -6.16 6.00 33.38
CA ARG A 189 -6.41 7.46 33.28
C ARG A 189 -6.87 7.84 31.87
N THR A 190 -7.56 8.97 31.68
CA THR A 190 -8.22 9.31 30.40
C THR A 190 -7.70 10.54 29.66
N LYS A 191 -6.70 11.28 30.16
CA LYS A 191 -6.06 12.39 29.45
C LYS A 191 -4.71 12.00 28.84
N LEU A 192 -4.41 12.47 27.64
CA LEU A 192 -3.07 12.45 27.01
C LEU A 192 -2.54 13.87 26.87
N LEU A 193 -1.24 14.08 27.14
CA LEU A 193 -0.53 15.28 26.69
C LEU A 193 0.10 15.01 25.32
N VAL A 194 -0.13 15.91 24.37
CA VAL A 194 0.28 15.76 22.96
C VAL A 194 1.13 16.96 22.56
N ASP A 195 2.35 16.72 22.07
CA ASP A 195 3.24 17.76 21.55
C ASP A 195 2.62 18.44 20.30
N PRO A 196 2.37 19.76 20.31
CA PRO A 196 1.86 20.47 19.13
C PRO A 196 2.85 20.49 17.95
N LEU A 197 4.10 20.04 18.15
CA LEU A 197 5.14 19.90 17.13
C LEU A 197 5.37 18.44 16.68
N LEU A 198 4.42 17.54 16.94
CA LEU A 198 4.24 16.32 16.14
C LEU A 198 3.91 16.65 14.69
N HIS A 199 4.17 15.72 13.76
CA HIS A 199 3.69 15.86 12.39
C HIS A 199 2.14 15.94 12.37
N PRO A 200 1.52 16.81 11.55
CA PRO A 200 0.10 17.11 11.65
C PRO A 200 -0.81 15.90 11.32
N GLN A 201 -0.35 14.96 10.50
CA GLN A 201 -1.07 13.69 10.30
C GLN A 201 -1.12 12.82 11.57
N ASN A 202 -0.09 12.85 12.40
CA ASN A 202 -0.05 12.11 13.66
C ASN A 202 -1.10 12.69 14.62
N ILE A 203 -1.12 14.02 14.77
CA ILE A 203 -2.14 14.72 15.59
C ILE A 203 -3.56 14.38 15.10
N ALA A 204 -3.83 14.50 13.80
CA ALA A 204 -5.15 14.23 13.23
C ALA A 204 -5.63 12.78 13.42
N VAL A 205 -4.72 11.79 13.39
CA VAL A 205 -5.05 10.38 13.67
C VAL A 205 -5.23 10.14 15.16
N ILE A 206 -4.42 10.74 16.03
CA ILE A 206 -4.58 10.69 17.50
C ILE A 206 -5.96 11.25 17.87
N GLU A 207 -6.32 12.46 17.42
CA GLU A 207 -7.65 13.07 17.65
C GLU A 207 -8.81 12.17 17.18
N THR A 208 -8.67 11.60 15.98
CA THR A 208 -9.70 10.75 15.38
C THR A 208 -9.88 9.44 16.15
N ARG A 209 -8.82 8.91 16.77
CA ARG A 209 -8.83 7.69 17.58
C ARG A 209 -9.22 7.94 19.05
N ALA A 210 -8.90 9.12 19.59
CA ALA A 210 -9.26 9.55 20.94
C ALA A 210 -10.77 9.78 21.10
N ARG A 211 -11.38 10.44 20.11
CA ARG A 211 -12.80 10.84 20.11
C ARG A 211 -13.79 9.70 20.43
N PRO A 212 -13.78 8.52 19.76
CA PRO A 212 -14.71 7.43 20.08
C PRO A 212 -14.42 6.72 21.42
N LEU A 213 -13.26 7.00 22.04
CA LEU A 213 -12.86 6.42 23.33
C LEU A 213 -13.05 7.39 24.51
N ASN A 214 -13.50 8.63 24.26
CA ASN A 214 -13.58 9.72 25.23
C ASN A 214 -12.23 10.01 25.92
N ILE A 215 -11.13 9.88 25.19
CA ILE A 215 -9.80 10.29 25.64
C ILE A 215 -9.69 11.81 25.47
N GLU A 216 -9.35 12.50 26.56
CA GLU A 216 -9.07 13.94 26.58
C GLU A 216 -7.67 14.18 26.03
N LEU A 217 -7.50 15.19 25.16
CA LEU A 217 -6.21 15.59 24.60
C LEU A 217 -5.91 17.03 25.02
N GLU A 218 -4.75 17.26 25.62
CA GLU A 218 -4.25 18.59 25.99
C GLU A 218 -2.85 18.81 25.40
N ASN A 219 -2.53 20.04 24.98
CA ASN A 219 -1.23 20.34 24.40
C ASN A 219 -0.13 20.27 25.46
N LEU A 220 0.92 19.48 25.18
CA LEU A 220 2.10 19.38 26.02
C LEU A 220 2.82 20.73 26.11
N LYS A 221 3.14 21.14 27.34
CA LYS A 221 4.05 22.26 27.63
C LYS A 221 5.40 21.65 27.99
N VAL A 222 6.33 21.60 27.02
CA VAL A 222 7.69 21.05 27.23
C VAL A 222 8.44 21.88 28.29
N THR A 223 8.27 23.21 28.26
CA THR A 223 8.73 24.11 29.32
C THR A 223 7.72 24.16 30.46
N ASN A 224 8.12 23.69 31.64
CA ASN A 224 7.28 23.57 32.83
C ASN A 224 6.00 22.74 32.57
N PRO A 225 6.13 21.42 32.36
CA PRO A 225 4.99 20.52 32.21
C PRO A 225 4.12 20.51 33.48
N SER A 226 2.84 20.17 33.32
CA SER A 226 1.92 19.97 34.44
C SER A 226 1.23 18.63 34.26
N PHE A 227 1.32 17.78 35.29
CA PHE A 227 0.77 16.43 35.29
C PHE A 227 -0.31 16.33 36.35
N ASP A 228 -1.57 16.38 35.93
CA ASP A 228 -2.69 16.05 36.82
C ASP A 228 -2.84 14.51 36.99
N SER A 229 -3.63 14.10 37.97
CA SER A 229 -3.82 12.68 38.31
C SER A 229 -4.56 11.86 37.25
N ASN A 230 -5.08 12.50 36.19
CA ASN A 230 -5.74 11.89 35.04
C ASN A 230 -4.88 11.89 33.75
N VAL A 231 -3.64 12.39 33.78
CA VAL A 231 -2.71 12.23 32.65
C VAL A 231 -2.20 10.78 32.57
N ALA A 232 -2.64 10.04 31.56
CA ALA A 232 -2.17 8.69 31.26
C ALA A 232 -0.76 8.67 30.67
N GLY A 233 -0.43 9.64 29.80
CA GLY A 233 0.85 9.67 29.11
C GLY A 233 1.20 10.98 28.41
N VAL A 234 2.40 11.01 27.83
CA VAL A 234 2.91 12.09 26.99
C VAL A 234 3.34 11.52 25.65
N ILE A 235 2.86 12.08 24.54
CA ILE A 235 3.33 11.78 23.17
C ILE A 235 4.05 13.00 22.63
N LEU A 236 5.27 12.81 22.13
CA LEU A 236 6.11 13.85 21.53
C LEU A 236 6.91 13.35 20.32
N GLN A 237 7.44 14.28 19.53
CA GLN A 237 8.23 14.00 18.33
C GLN A 237 9.71 14.33 18.56
N TYR A 238 10.63 13.43 18.19
CA TYR A 238 12.07 13.66 18.36
C TYR A 238 12.89 13.17 17.15
N PRO A 239 13.58 14.07 16.40
CA PRO A 239 13.43 15.53 16.40
C PRO A 239 11.99 15.94 16.06
N ASN A 240 11.58 17.16 16.43
CA ASN A 240 10.19 17.60 16.18
C ASN A 240 9.91 17.97 14.71
N THR A 241 8.66 18.30 14.37
CA THR A 241 8.25 18.55 12.97
C THR A 241 8.93 19.74 12.29
N GLU A 242 9.61 20.61 13.06
CA GLU A 242 10.41 21.73 12.56
C GLU A 242 11.91 21.40 12.50
N GLY A 243 12.31 20.19 12.92
CA GLY A 243 13.69 19.72 12.98
C GLY A 243 14.42 20.02 14.30
N ASN A 244 13.74 20.56 15.31
CA ASN A 244 14.39 20.90 16.59
C ASN A 244 14.69 19.64 17.42
N VAL A 245 15.84 19.65 18.08
CA VAL A 245 16.29 18.65 19.05
C VAL A 245 16.26 19.29 20.44
N LEU A 246 15.59 18.65 21.40
CA LEU A 246 15.36 19.16 22.75
C LEU A 246 15.93 18.20 23.80
N PHE A 247 16.49 18.70 24.89
CA PHE A 247 16.86 17.88 26.03
C PHE A 247 15.58 17.49 26.79
N LEU A 248 15.37 16.18 27.00
CA LEU A 248 14.12 15.64 27.54
C LEU A 248 14.22 15.17 28.99
N ASP A 249 15.43 15.07 29.55
CA ASP A 249 15.73 14.42 30.83
C ASP A 249 14.83 14.90 31.99
N ASP A 250 14.67 16.21 32.15
CA ASP A 250 13.80 16.81 33.18
C ASP A 250 12.30 16.53 32.93
N LEU A 251 11.88 16.49 31.67
CA LEU A 251 10.49 16.17 31.28
C LEU A 251 10.18 14.68 31.51
N VAL A 252 11.10 13.78 31.11
CA VAL A 252 11.02 12.33 31.35
C VAL A 252 10.92 12.06 32.85
N LYS A 253 11.83 12.65 33.63
CA LYS A 253 11.87 12.52 35.08
C LYS A 253 10.57 13.02 35.72
N SER A 254 10.14 14.22 35.36
CA SER A 254 8.90 14.82 35.90
C SER A 254 7.65 13.99 35.55
N ALA A 255 7.59 13.38 34.36
CA ALA A 255 6.52 12.46 33.99
C ALA A 255 6.54 11.18 34.86
N HIS A 256 7.72 10.57 35.04
CA HIS A 256 7.88 9.37 35.86
C HIS A 256 7.56 9.62 37.35
N ASP A 257 8.01 10.75 37.91
CA ASP A 257 7.70 11.17 39.29
C ASP A 257 6.17 11.30 39.53
N ASN A 258 5.38 11.58 38.48
CA ASN A 258 3.91 11.67 38.51
C ASN A 258 3.18 10.39 38.02
N ASN A 259 3.92 9.29 37.81
CA ASN A 259 3.42 8.01 37.30
C ASN A 259 2.71 8.15 35.93
N VAL A 260 3.25 9.01 35.05
CA VAL A 260 2.77 9.26 33.68
C VAL A 260 3.63 8.45 32.69
N SER A 261 3.00 7.75 31.74
CA SER A 261 3.72 6.99 30.71
C SER A 261 4.34 7.90 29.65
N PHE A 262 5.67 7.95 29.56
CA PHE A 262 6.39 8.72 28.55
C PHE A 262 6.51 7.93 27.23
N LEU A 263 6.05 8.51 26.12
CA LEU A 263 5.99 7.86 24.79
C LEU A 263 6.70 8.72 23.72
N PRO A 264 8.03 8.67 23.64
CA PRO A 264 8.81 9.41 22.64
C PRO A 264 8.73 8.73 21.27
N PHE A 265 8.36 9.49 20.22
CA PHE A 265 8.43 9.03 18.83
C PHE A 265 9.74 9.48 18.20
N PHE A 266 10.71 8.57 18.23
CA PHE A 266 12.03 8.72 17.64
C PHE A 266 11.98 8.55 16.12
N PHE A 267 12.47 9.55 15.38
CA PHE A 267 12.90 9.35 14.00
C PHE A 267 14.36 8.92 13.94
N SER A 268 14.61 7.76 13.33
CA SER A 268 15.96 7.32 12.94
C SER A 268 16.45 8.12 11.74
N ASN A 269 16.92 9.35 11.98
CA ASN A 269 17.67 10.13 11.00
C ASN A 269 19.11 9.61 10.91
N PHE A 270 19.30 8.53 10.14
CA PHE A 270 20.59 7.92 9.78
C PHE A 270 20.60 7.53 8.29
#